data_AF-A0A969WXU9-F1
#
_entry.id   AF-A0A969WXU9-F1
#
_cell.length_a   1.000
_cell.length_b   1.000
_cell.length_c   1.000
_cell.angle_alpha   90.00
_cell.angle_beta   90.00
_cell.angle_gamma   90.00
#
_symmetry.space_group_name_H-M   'P 1'
#
loop_
_entity.id
_entity.type
_entity.pdbx_description
1 polymer ?
#
loop_
_entity_poly.entity_id
_entity_poly.type
_entity_poly.pdbx_seq_one_letter_code
_entity_poly.pdbx_strand_id
1 'polypeptide(L)'
;MAELEKELTLAKALLRAARNNGKSDQILLEADQLVQTFDKEEVFYRYFRSPSVSGEEKKNVIQQIYGEQIQPELLDFLMMIIDRKSESLLSEVVRHYRILLNESQGISNGIIYSAVPISEDRIETFEKKLKDHLDKNVKLLNRIDSSLIGGVRIFIEGQLIDMSVKKRLADLAVQLRQQMSGVGDPKAPETPDAISKIIEDEITKYENEWGLSYYGTVTQVGDGIARVYGLDNCMAGELLEFPGQVYGMALNLEVNDVGAVIMGSDSEIKDGDLVKPTGKVVQVPVGDAMIGRVVNALGQPIDGKGPIKTDKARPIESQAPGVLHRRSVYQPLQTGIKAIDSMIPIGRGQRELIIGDRQTGKTAIAIDTIINQKEEDVICIYVAIGQKKSTVAQLVQTLENKGAMKYTIVVSSTASEVAPLQYIAPYAACAMAEEFMYQGKHVLIIYDDLSKHAVAYRAMSLLLRRPPGREAYPGDVFYLHSRLLERAAKLSDDLGGGSITALPIIETQAGDVSAYIPTNVISIT
;
A
#
# COMPACT_ATOMS: atom_id res chain seq x y z
N MET A 1 -1.78 -11.77 -25.89
CA MET A 1 -3.07 -11.04 -25.77
C MET A 1 -4.03 -11.40 -26.88
N ALA A 2 -3.75 -11.12 -28.16
CA ALA A 2 -4.66 -11.45 -29.28
C ALA A 2 -5.00 -12.95 -29.43
N GLU A 3 -4.06 -13.84 -29.14
CA GLU A 3 -4.26 -15.30 -29.21
C GLU A 3 -5.14 -15.81 -28.05
N LEU A 4 -4.90 -15.31 -26.84
CA LEU A 4 -5.71 -15.58 -25.63
C LEU A 4 -7.16 -15.07 -25.78
N GLU A 5 -7.37 -13.88 -26.36
CA GLU A 5 -8.71 -13.36 -26.64
C GLU A 5 -9.47 -14.25 -27.64
N LYS A 6 -8.76 -14.80 -28.64
CA LYS A 6 -9.32 -15.71 -29.63
C LYS A 6 -9.72 -17.05 -29.00
N GLU A 7 -8.87 -17.60 -28.14
CA GLU A 7 -9.15 -18.82 -27.36
C GLU A 7 -10.39 -18.65 -26.47
N LEU A 8 -10.45 -17.58 -25.69
CA LEU A 8 -11.54 -17.30 -24.77
C LEU A 8 -12.87 -17.07 -25.51
N THR A 9 -12.82 -16.43 -26.68
CA THR A 9 -14.00 -16.20 -27.53
C THR A 9 -14.55 -17.51 -28.07
N LEU A 10 -13.68 -18.42 -28.52
CA LEU A 10 -14.08 -19.75 -28.99
C LEU A 10 -14.63 -20.62 -27.85
N ALA A 11 -14.01 -20.58 -26.68
CA ALA A 11 -14.49 -21.29 -25.48
C ALA A 11 -15.88 -20.79 -25.04
N LYS A 12 -16.11 -19.47 -25.05
CA LYS A 12 -17.42 -18.87 -24.77
C LYS A 12 -18.48 -19.26 -25.81
N ALA A 13 -18.10 -19.38 -27.08
CA ALA A 13 -19.01 -19.81 -28.15
C ALA A 13 -19.45 -21.27 -27.94
N LEU A 14 -18.50 -22.16 -27.64
CA LEU A 14 -18.79 -23.55 -27.31
C LEU A 14 -19.68 -23.67 -26.07
N LEU A 15 -19.43 -22.89 -25.02
CA LEU A 15 -20.27 -22.85 -23.81
C LEU A 15 -21.69 -22.36 -24.06
N ARG A 16 -21.87 -21.36 -24.92
CA ARG A 16 -23.22 -20.90 -25.30
C ARG A 16 -23.98 -21.97 -26.06
N ALA A 17 -23.34 -22.63 -27.03
CA ALA A 17 -23.95 -23.74 -27.76
C ALA A 17 -24.33 -24.90 -26.83
N ALA A 18 -23.43 -25.25 -25.92
CA ALA A 18 -23.61 -26.32 -24.95
C ALA A 18 -24.68 -26.05 -23.88
N ARG A 19 -24.91 -24.77 -23.52
CA ARG A 19 -25.95 -24.37 -22.56
C ARG A 19 -27.36 -24.40 -23.14
N ASN A 20 -27.52 -24.05 -24.40
CA ASN A 20 -28.84 -23.99 -25.04
C ASN A 20 -29.58 -25.34 -25.00
N ASN A 21 -28.83 -26.45 -24.94
CA ASN A 21 -29.38 -27.81 -24.93
C ASN A 21 -29.14 -28.58 -23.61
N GLY A 22 -28.60 -27.93 -22.56
CA GLY A 22 -28.42 -28.53 -21.24
C GLY A 22 -27.41 -29.69 -21.15
N LYS A 23 -26.52 -29.84 -22.13
CA LYS A 23 -25.54 -30.96 -22.23
C LYS A 23 -24.10 -30.53 -21.98
N SER A 24 -23.89 -29.50 -21.16
CA SER A 24 -22.57 -28.84 -21.04
C SER A 24 -21.47 -29.73 -20.44
N ASP A 25 -21.82 -30.61 -19.50
CA ASP A 25 -20.88 -31.58 -18.90
C ASP A 25 -20.54 -32.73 -19.85
N GLN A 26 -21.51 -33.19 -20.65
CA GLN A 26 -21.32 -34.25 -21.63
C GLN A 26 -20.39 -33.80 -22.76
N ILE A 27 -20.54 -32.55 -23.22
CA ILE A 27 -19.66 -31.93 -24.22
C ILE A 27 -18.23 -31.76 -23.67
N LEU A 28 -18.06 -31.46 -22.38
CA LEU A 28 -16.72 -31.40 -21.77
C LEU A 28 -16.03 -32.77 -21.82
N LEU A 29 -16.77 -33.84 -21.46
CA LEU A 29 -16.24 -35.20 -21.39
C LEU A 29 -15.84 -35.72 -22.78
N GLU A 30 -16.67 -35.48 -23.79
CA GLU A 30 -16.37 -35.84 -25.19
C GLU A 30 -15.21 -34.99 -25.75
N ALA A 31 -15.14 -33.69 -25.43
CA ALA A 31 -14.04 -32.83 -25.84
C ALA A 31 -12.70 -33.21 -25.20
N ASP A 32 -12.70 -33.64 -23.93
CA ASP A 32 -11.52 -34.14 -23.24
C ASP A 32 -11.03 -35.47 -23.81
N GLN A 33 -11.95 -36.39 -24.14
CA GLN A 33 -11.61 -37.64 -24.82
C GLN A 33 -11.00 -37.39 -26.21
N LEU A 34 -11.54 -36.40 -26.93
CA LEU A 34 -11.01 -36.00 -28.22
C LEU A 34 -9.59 -35.45 -28.05
N VAL A 35 -9.35 -34.47 -27.17
CA VAL A 35 -7.99 -33.94 -26.93
C VAL A 35 -7.01 -35.04 -26.50
N GLN A 36 -7.42 -35.96 -25.62
CA GLN A 36 -6.58 -37.09 -25.22
C GLN A 36 -6.24 -38.05 -26.37
N THR A 37 -7.17 -38.26 -27.31
CA THR A 37 -6.94 -39.10 -28.50
C THR A 37 -5.97 -38.42 -29.46
N PHE A 38 -6.10 -37.10 -29.62
CA PHE A 38 -5.17 -36.27 -30.37
C PHE A 38 -3.77 -36.28 -29.74
N ASP A 39 -3.66 -36.26 -28.41
CA ASP A 39 -2.35 -36.28 -27.73
C ASP A 39 -1.68 -37.68 -27.75
N LYS A 40 -2.45 -38.77 -27.81
CA LYS A 40 -1.93 -40.15 -27.85
C LYS A 40 -1.51 -40.62 -29.24
N GLU A 41 -2.22 -40.21 -30.29
CA GLU A 41 -1.98 -40.63 -31.67
C GLU A 41 -1.23 -39.55 -32.45
N GLU A 42 0.11 -39.53 -32.36
CA GLU A 42 0.96 -38.51 -33.02
C GLU A 42 0.68 -38.34 -34.52
N VAL A 43 0.32 -39.43 -35.21
CA VAL A 43 0.03 -39.43 -36.64
C VAL A 43 -1.23 -38.62 -36.95
N PHE A 44 -2.27 -38.79 -36.13
CA PHE A 44 -3.54 -38.10 -36.28
C PHE A 44 -3.41 -36.60 -35.94
N TYR A 45 -2.64 -36.28 -34.90
CA TYR A 45 -2.33 -34.91 -34.52
C TYR A 45 -1.56 -34.14 -35.60
N ARG A 46 -0.54 -34.78 -36.18
CA ARG A 46 0.24 -34.18 -37.28
C ARG A 46 -0.59 -34.02 -38.55
N TYR A 47 -1.47 -34.97 -38.86
CA TYR A 47 -2.40 -34.88 -39.98
C TYR A 47 -3.35 -33.67 -39.82
N PHE A 48 -3.93 -33.51 -38.63
CA PHE A 48 -4.89 -32.44 -38.37
C PHE A 48 -4.25 -31.04 -38.35
N ARG A 49 -2.99 -30.93 -37.92
CA ARG A 49 -2.22 -29.67 -37.93
C ARG A 49 -1.47 -29.40 -39.23
N SER A 50 -1.43 -30.36 -40.16
CA SER A 50 -0.71 -30.20 -41.41
C SER A 50 -1.38 -29.12 -42.29
N PRO A 51 -0.64 -28.09 -42.73
CA PRO A 51 -1.15 -27.11 -43.68
C PRO A 51 -1.26 -27.67 -45.11
N SER A 52 -0.72 -28.87 -45.37
CA SER A 52 -0.73 -29.54 -46.68
C SER A 52 -2.01 -30.34 -46.94
N VAL A 53 -2.87 -30.52 -45.93
CA VAL A 53 -4.17 -31.20 -46.05
C VAL A 53 -5.26 -30.14 -46.18
N SER A 54 -6.14 -30.27 -47.16
CA SER A 54 -7.21 -29.31 -47.39
C SER A 54 -8.26 -29.35 -46.27
N GLY A 55 -8.94 -28.22 -46.02
CA GLY A 55 -9.99 -28.14 -45.01
C GLY A 55 -11.13 -29.13 -45.27
N GLU A 56 -11.47 -29.40 -46.53
CA GLU A 56 -12.50 -30.37 -46.92
C GLU A 56 -12.10 -31.82 -46.59
N GLU A 57 -10.84 -32.21 -46.81
CA GLU A 57 -10.34 -33.53 -46.42
C GLU A 57 -10.36 -33.72 -44.90
N LYS A 58 -9.96 -32.70 -44.13
CA LYS A 58 -10.00 -32.76 -42.65
C LYS A 58 -11.43 -32.91 -42.12
N LYS A 59 -12.39 -32.18 -42.72
CA LYS A 59 -13.81 -32.25 -42.36
C LYS A 59 -14.40 -33.62 -42.64
N ASN A 60 -14.10 -34.20 -43.80
CA ASN A 60 -14.57 -35.54 -44.17
C ASN A 60 -14.07 -36.61 -43.19
N VAL A 61 -12.79 -36.55 -42.78
CA VAL A 61 -12.21 -37.49 -41.80
C VAL A 61 -12.86 -37.35 -40.43
N ILE A 62 -13.06 -36.12 -39.92
CA ILE A 62 -13.74 -35.92 -38.63
C ILE A 62 -15.18 -36.40 -38.68
N GLN A 63 -15.89 -36.14 -39.78
CA GLN A 63 -17.27 -36.57 -39.94
C GLN A 63 -17.40 -38.10 -40.03
N GLN A 64 -16.45 -38.79 -40.67
CA GLN A 64 -16.42 -40.25 -40.75
C GLN A 64 -16.07 -40.93 -39.41
N ILE A 65 -15.19 -40.32 -38.61
CA ILE A 65 -14.74 -40.92 -37.34
C ILE A 65 -15.72 -40.59 -36.20
N TYR A 66 -16.14 -39.32 -36.10
CA TYR A 66 -16.86 -38.81 -34.94
C TYR A 66 -18.32 -38.43 -35.22
N GLY A 67 -18.78 -38.47 -36.47
CA GLY A 67 -20.12 -37.97 -36.85
C GLY A 67 -21.31 -38.58 -36.09
N GLU A 68 -21.19 -39.84 -35.63
CA GLU A 68 -22.21 -40.51 -34.79
C GLU A 68 -21.78 -40.67 -33.32
N GLN A 69 -20.54 -40.29 -32.96
CA GLN A 69 -19.95 -40.57 -31.65
C GLN A 69 -19.90 -39.35 -30.71
N ILE A 70 -19.98 -38.13 -31.26
CA ILE A 70 -19.96 -36.89 -30.46
C ILE A 70 -21.25 -36.08 -30.65
N GLN A 71 -21.53 -35.19 -29.70
CA GLN A 71 -22.67 -34.30 -29.80
C GLN A 71 -22.57 -33.38 -31.04
N PRO A 72 -23.71 -33.08 -31.70
CA PRO A 72 -23.75 -32.19 -32.87
C PRO A 72 -23.07 -30.84 -32.64
N GLU A 73 -23.18 -30.28 -31.43
CA GLU A 73 -22.60 -28.97 -31.08
C GLU A 73 -21.06 -29.00 -31.04
N LEU A 74 -20.49 -30.12 -30.58
CA LEU A 74 -19.04 -30.33 -30.59
C LEU A 74 -18.55 -30.57 -32.03
N LEU A 75 -19.33 -31.30 -32.83
CA LEU A 75 -19.05 -31.50 -34.25
C LEU A 75 -19.07 -30.18 -35.03
N ASP A 76 -20.11 -29.37 -34.88
CA ASP A 76 -20.23 -28.06 -35.50
C ASP A 76 -19.09 -27.12 -35.08
N PHE A 77 -18.68 -27.20 -33.82
CA PHE A 77 -17.54 -26.46 -33.31
C PHE A 77 -16.21 -26.89 -33.94
N LEU A 78 -15.98 -28.19 -34.13
CA LEU A 78 -14.79 -28.69 -34.84
C LEU A 78 -14.78 -28.24 -36.30
N MET A 79 -15.94 -28.28 -36.99
CA MET A 79 -16.07 -27.77 -38.36
C MET A 79 -15.71 -26.29 -38.44
N MET A 80 -16.20 -25.48 -37.48
CA MET A 80 -15.88 -24.05 -37.39
C MET A 80 -14.39 -23.79 -37.11
N ILE A 81 -13.75 -24.59 -36.26
CA ILE A 81 -12.31 -24.48 -35.98
C ILE A 81 -11.48 -24.72 -37.24
N ILE A 82 -11.86 -25.71 -38.06
CA ILE A 82 -11.18 -26.04 -39.32
C ILE A 82 -11.36 -24.92 -40.34
N ASP A 83 -12.57 -24.37 -40.48
CA ASP A 83 -12.83 -23.23 -41.37
C ASP A 83 -12.01 -21.98 -41.00
N ARG A 84 -11.79 -21.77 -39.71
CA ARG A 84 -11.01 -20.65 -39.18
C ARG A 84 -9.51 -20.92 -39.07
N LYS A 85 -9.02 -22.05 -39.59
CA LYS A 85 -7.61 -22.49 -39.50
C LYS A 85 -7.05 -22.34 -38.07
N SER A 86 -7.84 -22.72 -37.08
CA SER A 86 -7.55 -22.54 -35.65
C SER A 86 -7.36 -23.88 -34.93
N GLU A 87 -7.00 -24.93 -35.67
CA GLU A 87 -6.89 -26.31 -35.19
C GLU A 87 -5.85 -26.48 -34.06
N SER A 88 -4.82 -25.63 -34.05
CA SER A 88 -3.80 -25.62 -33.00
C SER A 88 -4.32 -25.17 -31.64
N LEU A 89 -5.45 -24.46 -31.60
CA LEU A 89 -6.01 -23.87 -30.38
C LEU A 89 -7.01 -24.81 -29.66
N LEU A 90 -7.32 -25.97 -30.23
CA LEU A 90 -8.34 -26.87 -29.69
C LEU A 90 -8.08 -27.27 -28.23
N SER A 91 -6.85 -27.65 -27.90
CA SER A 91 -6.48 -28.06 -26.53
C SER A 91 -6.65 -26.93 -25.52
N GLU A 92 -6.25 -25.71 -25.86
CA GLU A 92 -6.40 -24.54 -24.97
C GLU A 92 -7.87 -24.09 -24.89
N VAL A 93 -8.64 -24.17 -25.97
CA VAL A 93 -10.07 -23.84 -25.94
C VAL A 93 -10.85 -24.80 -25.05
N VAL A 94 -10.58 -26.11 -25.10
CA VAL A 94 -11.21 -27.10 -24.19
C VAL A 94 -10.84 -26.81 -22.73
N ARG A 95 -9.60 -26.40 -22.48
CA ARG A 95 -9.15 -25.98 -21.15
C ARG A 95 -9.90 -24.74 -20.64
N HIS A 96 -10.05 -23.71 -21.47
CA HIS A 96 -10.82 -22.50 -21.12
C HIS A 96 -12.33 -22.80 -20.99
N TYR A 97 -12.87 -23.70 -21.81
CA TYR A 97 -14.25 -24.16 -21.70
C TYR A 97 -14.51 -24.84 -20.35
N ARG A 98 -13.58 -25.68 -19.87
CA ARG A 98 -13.63 -26.28 -18.53
C ARG A 98 -13.66 -25.20 -17.43
N ILE A 99 -12.80 -24.19 -17.53
CA ILE A 99 -12.74 -23.09 -16.56
C ILE A 99 -14.08 -22.34 -16.52
N LEU A 100 -14.61 -21.96 -17.69
CA LEU A 100 -15.87 -21.22 -17.80
C LEU A 100 -17.11 -22.05 -17.39
N LEU A 101 -17.08 -23.37 -17.61
CA LEU A 101 -18.13 -24.29 -17.15
C LEU A 101 -18.12 -24.37 -15.62
N ASN A 102 -16.95 -24.59 -15.02
CA ASN A 102 -16.76 -24.61 -13.57
C ASN A 102 -17.20 -23.29 -12.92
N GLU A 103 -16.80 -22.14 -13.46
CA GLU A 103 -17.24 -20.82 -12.99
C GLU A 103 -18.77 -20.68 -13.02
N SER A 104 -19.42 -21.23 -14.04
CA SER A 104 -20.87 -21.18 -14.17
C SER A 104 -21.66 -22.13 -13.28
N GLN A 105 -20.99 -23.15 -12.74
CA GLN A 105 -21.52 -24.08 -11.75
C GLN A 105 -21.16 -23.64 -10.31
N GLY A 106 -20.54 -22.47 -10.14
CA GLY A 106 -20.11 -21.96 -8.83
C GLY A 106 -18.89 -22.68 -8.25
N ILE A 107 -18.04 -23.26 -9.12
CA ILE A 107 -16.79 -23.95 -8.74
C ILE A 107 -15.61 -23.00 -8.96
N SER A 108 -14.92 -22.63 -7.88
CA SER A 108 -13.73 -21.78 -7.91
C SER A 108 -12.50 -22.61 -8.30
N ASN A 109 -11.84 -22.23 -9.40
CA ASN A 109 -10.61 -22.90 -9.83
C ASN A 109 -9.39 -22.27 -9.14
N GLY A 110 -8.46 -23.13 -8.69
CA GLY A 110 -7.20 -22.69 -8.12
C GLY A 110 -6.00 -23.46 -8.60
N ILE A 111 -4.81 -22.93 -8.36
CA ILE A 111 -3.53 -23.57 -8.65
C ILE A 111 -2.82 -23.82 -7.32
N ILE A 112 -2.46 -25.07 -7.04
CA ILE A 112 -1.60 -25.43 -5.91
C ILE A 112 -0.17 -25.63 -6.41
N TYR A 113 0.74 -24.75 -5.99
CA TYR A 113 2.17 -24.86 -6.23
C TYR A 113 2.81 -25.64 -5.09
N SER A 114 3.62 -26.63 -5.45
CA SER A 114 4.29 -27.51 -4.51
C SER A 114 5.73 -27.80 -4.93
N ALA A 115 6.62 -28.01 -3.95
CA ALA A 115 8.01 -28.38 -4.22
C ALA A 115 8.15 -29.81 -4.78
N VAL A 116 7.15 -30.67 -4.51
CA VAL A 116 7.10 -32.09 -4.89
C VAL A 116 5.67 -32.42 -5.31
N PRO A 117 5.46 -33.27 -6.34
CA PRO A 117 4.13 -33.69 -6.74
C PRO A 117 3.30 -34.21 -5.56
N ILE A 118 2.09 -33.68 -5.43
CA ILE A 118 1.13 -34.04 -4.38
C ILE A 118 0.21 -35.15 -4.93
N SER A 119 -0.10 -36.15 -4.11
CA SER A 119 -1.05 -37.21 -4.44
C SER A 119 -2.49 -36.68 -4.51
N GLU A 120 -3.34 -37.31 -5.33
CA GLU A 120 -4.75 -36.91 -5.52
C GLU A 120 -5.52 -36.84 -4.19
N ASP A 121 -5.35 -37.82 -3.30
CA ASP A 121 -5.97 -37.83 -1.95
C ASP A 121 -5.65 -36.58 -1.11
N ARG A 122 -4.42 -36.06 -1.25
CA ARG A 122 -3.99 -34.85 -0.52
C ARG A 122 -4.58 -33.60 -1.16
N ILE A 123 -4.71 -33.56 -2.48
CA ILE A 123 -5.35 -32.46 -3.20
C ILE A 123 -6.83 -32.37 -2.80
N GLU A 124 -7.55 -33.50 -2.77
CA GLU A 124 -8.94 -33.55 -2.30
C GLU A 124 -9.08 -33.07 -0.84
N THR A 125 -8.10 -33.38 0.01
CA THR A 125 -8.07 -32.88 1.39
C THR A 125 -7.92 -31.35 1.42
N PHE A 126 -7.11 -30.76 0.55
CA PHE A 126 -7.00 -29.30 0.43
C PHE A 126 -8.27 -28.67 -0.13
N GLU A 127 -8.86 -29.26 -1.17
CA GLU A 127 -10.12 -28.81 -1.77
C GLU A 127 -11.26 -28.81 -0.75
N LYS A 128 -11.37 -29.88 0.07
CA LYS A 128 -12.38 -29.98 1.13
C LYS A 128 -12.19 -28.92 2.21
N LYS A 129 -10.95 -28.71 2.67
CA LYS A 129 -10.66 -27.67 3.68
C LYS A 129 -10.88 -26.26 3.13
N LEU A 130 -10.56 -26.02 1.85
CA LEU A 130 -10.83 -24.74 1.18
C LEU A 130 -12.32 -24.50 0.97
N LYS A 131 -13.10 -25.55 0.71
CA LYS A 131 -14.55 -25.47 0.65
C LYS A 131 -15.16 -25.00 1.97
N ASP A 132 -14.71 -25.56 3.09
CA ASP A 132 -15.16 -25.15 4.43
C ASP A 132 -14.77 -23.69 4.75
N HIS A 133 -13.71 -23.17 4.13
CA HIS A 133 -13.18 -21.84 4.38
C HIS A 133 -13.68 -20.74 3.42
N LEU A 134 -14.01 -21.11 2.18
CA LEU A 134 -14.46 -20.20 1.10
C LEU A 134 -15.96 -20.30 0.79
N ASP A 135 -16.69 -21.23 1.44
CA ASP A 135 -18.11 -21.54 1.20
C ASP A 135 -18.46 -21.80 -0.28
N LYS A 136 -17.49 -22.32 -1.04
CA LYS A 136 -17.59 -22.62 -2.47
C LYS A 136 -16.90 -23.96 -2.78
N ASN A 137 -17.35 -24.67 -3.80
CA ASN A 137 -16.64 -25.85 -4.27
C ASN A 137 -15.33 -25.39 -4.96
N VAL A 138 -14.19 -25.93 -4.55
CA VAL A 138 -12.88 -25.57 -5.09
C VAL A 138 -12.27 -26.73 -5.85
N LYS A 139 -11.69 -26.46 -7.02
CA LYS A 139 -10.91 -27.45 -7.78
C LYS A 139 -9.48 -26.95 -7.99
N LEU A 140 -8.50 -27.72 -7.56
CA LEU A 140 -7.09 -27.34 -7.55
C LEU A 140 -6.30 -28.07 -8.64
N LEU A 141 -5.55 -27.30 -9.44
CA LEU A 141 -4.56 -27.84 -10.36
C LEU A 141 -3.18 -27.84 -9.71
N ASN A 142 -2.57 -29.01 -9.57
CA ASN A 142 -1.21 -29.12 -9.04
C ASN A 142 -0.17 -28.67 -10.07
N ARG A 143 0.71 -27.76 -9.66
CA ARG A 143 1.92 -27.36 -10.40
C ARG A 143 3.15 -27.49 -9.53
N ILE A 144 4.22 -27.99 -10.12
CA ILE A 144 5.50 -28.12 -9.43
C ILE A 144 6.26 -26.80 -9.56
N ASP A 145 6.66 -26.23 -8.43
CA ASP A 145 7.50 -25.04 -8.34
C ASP A 145 8.78 -25.39 -7.56
N SER A 146 9.89 -25.54 -8.29
CA SER A 146 11.20 -25.90 -7.74
C SER A 146 11.84 -24.79 -6.91
N SER A 147 11.29 -23.58 -6.89
CA SER A 147 11.76 -22.48 -6.04
C SER A 147 11.29 -22.61 -4.58
N LEU A 148 10.33 -23.50 -4.31
CA LEU A 148 9.83 -23.77 -2.97
C LEU A 148 10.75 -24.75 -2.24
N ILE A 149 11.21 -24.36 -1.04
CA ILE A 149 12.00 -25.22 -0.14
C ILE A 149 11.12 -26.34 0.43
N GLY A 150 9.82 -26.06 0.63
CA GLY A 150 8.81 -26.99 1.14
C GLY A 150 7.48 -26.27 1.44
N GLY A 151 6.41 -27.05 1.66
CA GLY A 151 5.05 -26.53 1.83
C GLY A 151 4.33 -26.29 0.50
N VAL A 152 3.18 -25.61 0.55
CA VAL A 152 2.31 -25.37 -0.62
C VAL A 152 1.92 -23.91 -0.73
N ARG A 153 1.72 -23.42 -1.96
CA ARG A 153 1.08 -22.13 -2.22
C ARG A 153 -0.16 -22.35 -3.05
N ILE A 154 -1.30 -21.83 -2.62
CA ILE A 154 -2.56 -22.04 -3.32
C ILE A 154 -3.04 -20.69 -3.84
N PHE A 155 -3.27 -20.58 -5.14
CA PHE A 155 -3.79 -19.39 -5.78
C PHE A 155 -5.22 -19.64 -6.27
N ILE A 156 -6.22 -18.97 -5.71
CA ILE A 156 -7.65 -19.13 -6.05
C ILE A 156 -8.28 -17.74 -6.15
N GLU A 157 -8.99 -17.42 -7.23
CA GLU A 157 -9.74 -16.15 -7.37
C GLU A 157 -8.92 -14.88 -7.00
N GLY A 158 -7.64 -14.81 -7.37
CA GLY A 158 -6.76 -13.68 -7.03
C GLY A 158 -6.16 -13.71 -5.62
N GLN A 159 -6.51 -14.70 -4.80
CA GLN A 159 -6.04 -14.88 -3.44
C GLN A 159 -4.89 -15.89 -3.39
N LEU A 160 -3.79 -15.53 -2.73
CA LEU A 160 -2.64 -16.41 -2.50
C LEU A 160 -2.59 -16.88 -1.05
N ILE A 161 -2.88 -18.16 -0.85
CA ILE A 161 -2.68 -18.86 0.42
C ILE A 161 -1.29 -19.48 0.39
N ASP A 162 -0.29 -18.73 0.87
CA ASP A 162 1.07 -19.22 1.01
C ASP A 162 1.21 -19.98 2.35
N MET A 163 1.43 -21.30 2.28
CA MET A 163 1.75 -22.20 3.38
C MET A 163 3.17 -22.78 3.22
N SER A 164 4.06 -22.08 2.52
CA SER A 164 5.44 -22.49 2.32
C SER A 164 6.24 -22.42 3.63
N VAL A 165 7.20 -23.32 3.77
CA VAL A 165 8.14 -23.35 4.91
C VAL A 165 8.91 -22.03 5.01
N LYS A 166 9.21 -21.40 3.86
CA LYS A 166 9.86 -20.09 3.81
C LYS A 166 9.03 -19.00 4.48
N LYS A 167 7.72 -18.94 4.19
CA LYS A 167 6.82 -17.99 4.85
C LYS A 167 6.68 -18.28 6.34
N ARG A 168 6.55 -19.55 6.73
CA ARG A 168 6.50 -19.96 8.16
C ARG A 168 7.72 -19.49 8.94
N LEU A 169 8.93 -19.67 8.38
CA LEU A 169 10.17 -19.22 9.01
C LEU A 169 10.25 -17.69 9.10
N ALA A 170 9.73 -16.97 8.09
CA ALA A 170 9.68 -15.51 8.09
C ALA A 170 8.70 -14.96 9.13
N ASP A 171 7.48 -15.50 9.21
CA ASP A 171 6.45 -15.10 10.18
C ASP A 171 6.92 -15.37 11.61
N LEU A 172 7.52 -16.55 11.86
CA LEU A 172 8.12 -16.91 13.14
C LEU A 172 9.27 -15.95 13.50
N ALA A 173 10.13 -15.59 12.54
CA ALA A 173 11.21 -14.64 12.78
C ALA A 173 10.69 -13.23 13.13
N VAL A 174 9.58 -12.78 12.52
CA VAL A 174 8.93 -11.51 12.86
C VAL A 174 8.34 -11.55 14.27
N GLN A 175 7.63 -12.61 14.63
CA GLN A 175 7.06 -12.78 15.98
C GLN A 175 8.15 -12.84 17.07
N LEU A 176 9.21 -13.61 16.83
CA LEU A 176 10.36 -13.68 17.73
C LEU A 176 11.03 -12.30 17.89
N ARG A 177 11.16 -11.52 16.81
CA ARG A 177 11.70 -10.14 16.89
C ARG A 177 10.76 -9.19 17.65
N GLN A 178 9.46 -9.33 17.51
CA GLN A 178 8.46 -8.52 18.23
C GLN A 178 8.46 -8.84 19.73
N GLN A 179 8.61 -10.10 20.13
CA GLN A 179 8.76 -10.47 21.54
C GLN A 179 10.14 -10.08 22.11
N MET A 180 11.21 -10.27 21.35
CA MET A 180 12.56 -9.86 21.77
C MET A 180 12.75 -8.34 21.85
N SER A 181 11.88 -7.55 21.22
CA SER A 181 11.85 -6.08 21.37
C SER A 181 11.04 -5.63 22.61
N GLY A 182 10.37 -6.56 23.30
CA GLY A 182 9.85 -6.39 24.66
C GLY A 182 10.94 -6.54 25.72
N VAL A 183 12.00 -5.72 25.68
CA VAL A 183 13.05 -5.77 26.71
C VAL A 183 12.63 -4.94 27.93
N GLY A 184 12.17 -5.66 28.95
CA GLY A 184 11.81 -5.10 30.26
C GLY A 184 11.26 -6.11 31.29
N ASP A 185 11.13 -7.40 30.97
CA ASP A 185 10.80 -8.43 31.97
C ASP A 185 12.10 -8.95 32.62
N PRO A 186 12.22 -9.09 33.96
CA PRO A 186 13.42 -9.63 34.64
C PRO A 186 13.74 -11.11 34.32
N LYS A 187 13.08 -11.69 33.32
CA LYS A 187 13.27 -13.05 32.80
C LYS A 187 13.63 -13.06 31.31
N ALA A 188 14.37 -12.05 30.84
CA ALA A 188 15.08 -12.20 29.57
C ALA A 188 16.07 -13.37 29.70
N PRO A 189 16.01 -14.39 28.84
CA PRO A 189 16.95 -15.49 28.94
C PRO A 189 18.32 -15.05 28.43
N GLU A 190 19.23 -14.76 29.36
CA GLU A 190 20.62 -14.39 29.06
C GLU A 190 21.49 -15.59 28.63
N THR A 191 20.89 -16.76 28.37
CA THR A 191 21.60 -17.99 28.00
C THR A 191 21.08 -18.56 26.68
N PRO A 192 21.98 -19.07 25.80
CA PRO A 192 21.61 -19.69 24.52
C PRO A 192 20.55 -20.79 24.63
N ASP A 193 20.53 -21.52 25.75
CA ASP A 193 19.59 -22.60 26.02
C ASP A 193 18.16 -22.11 26.20
N ALA A 194 17.98 -20.94 26.83
CA ALA A 194 16.65 -20.42 27.09
C ALA A 194 16.08 -19.61 25.91
N ILE A 195 16.94 -19.09 25.02
CA ILE A 195 16.53 -18.65 23.68
C ILE A 195 16.08 -19.85 22.83
N SER A 196 16.82 -20.95 22.87
CA SER A 196 16.45 -22.18 22.15
C SER A 196 15.11 -22.73 22.62
N LYS A 197 14.86 -22.68 23.93
CA LYS A 197 13.59 -23.12 24.53
C LYS A 197 12.40 -22.22 24.16
N ILE A 198 12.59 -20.90 24.06
CA ILE A 198 11.55 -19.98 23.54
C ILE A 198 11.25 -20.27 22.07
N ILE A 199 12.28 -20.52 21.26
CA ILE A 199 12.12 -20.87 19.85
C ILE A 199 11.38 -22.21 19.72
N GLU A 200 11.74 -23.22 20.52
CA GLU A 200 11.03 -24.50 20.57
C GLU A 200 9.57 -24.32 21.00
N ASP A 201 9.31 -23.57 22.08
CA ASP A 201 7.96 -23.31 22.58
C ASP A 201 7.09 -22.59 21.53
N GLU A 202 7.63 -21.62 20.79
CA GLU A 202 6.91 -20.92 19.71
C GLU A 202 6.68 -21.81 18.48
N ILE A 203 7.67 -22.63 18.09
CA ILE A 203 7.49 -23.63 17.04
C ILE A 203 6.37 -24.61 17.43
N THR A 204 6.25 -24.94 18.72
CA THR A 204 5.25 -25.88 19.24
C THR A 204 3.86 -25.25 19.37
N LYS A 205 3.77 -23.95 19.67
CA LYS A 205 2.51 -23.20 19.81
C LYS A 205 1.92 -22.69 18.49
N TYR A 206 2.71 -22.65 17.42
CA TYR A 206 2.24 -22.16 16.12
C TYR A 206 1.23 -23.14 15.49
N GLU A 207 -0.05 -22.93 15.76
CA GLU A 207 -1.13 -23.59 15.04
C GLU A 207 -1.34 -22.93 13.67
N ASN A 208 -1.59 -23.76 12.64
CA ASN A 208 -1.82 -23.31 11.27
C ASN A 208 -3.17 -22.59 11.15
N GLU A 209 -3.23 -21.32 11.53
CA GLU A 209 -4.37 -20.47 11.16
C GLU A 209 -4.34 -20.21 9.64
N TRP A 210 -5.48 -20.45 9.00
CA TRP A 210 -5.68 -20.17 7.58
C TRP A 210 -5.85 -18.66 7.41
N GLY A 211 -4.73 -17.94 7.35
CA GLY A 211 -4.74 -16.51 7.09
C GLY A 211 -5.01 -16.22 5.62
N LEU A 212 -6.28 -15.97 5.25
CA LEU A 212 -6.63 -15.30 4.01
C LEU A 212 -5.98 -13.91 4.01
N SER A 213 -4.91 -13.76 3.23
CA SER A 213 -4.20 -12.49 3.08
C SER A 213 -4.26 -12.09 1.61
N TYR A 214 -4.92 -10.97 1.33
CA TYR A 214 -5.03 -10.40 -0.01
C TYR A 214 -3.69 -9.79 -0.39
N TYR A 215 -2.82 -10.52 -1.09
CA TYR A 215 -1.57 -9.96 -1.58
C TYR A 215 -1.77 -9.32 -2.95
N GLY A 216 -1.05 -8.24 -3.20
CA GLY A 216 -0.84 -7.69 -4.52
C GLY A 216 0.43 -8.22 -5.15
N THR A 217 0.59 -8.01 -6.45
CA THR A 217 1.83 -8.28 -7.18
C THR A 217 2.27 -7.00 -7.88
N VAL A 218 3.51 -6.56 -7.64
CA VAL A 218 4.11 -5.44 -8.36
C VAL A 218 4.16 -5.80 -9.84
N THR A 219 3.59 -4.94 -10.69
CA THR A 219 3.65 -5.07 -12.16
C THR A 219 4.63 -4.10 -12.78
N GLN A 220 4.81 -2.94 -12.14
CA GLN A 220 5.73 -1.90 -12.57
C GLN A 220 6.27 -1.18 -11.34
N VAL A 221 7.55 -0.83 -11.38
CA VAL A 221 8.18 0.02 -10.36
C VAL A 221 9.15 0.97 -11.05
N GLY A 222 9.15 2.23 -10.63
CA GLY A 222 10.06 3.25 -11.13
C GLY A 222 9.79 4.62 -10.50
N ASP A 223 10.86 5.37 -10.28
CA ASP A 223 10.83 6.72 -9.72
C ASP A 223 10.03 6.82 -8.40
N GLY A 224 10.12 5.80 -7.54
CA GLY A 224 9.39 5.74 -6.27
C GLY A 224 7.88 5.50 -6.39
N ILE A 225 7.40 5.04 -7.55
CA ILE A 225 6.01 4.59 -7.74
C ILE A 225 6.01 3.12 -8.12
N ALA A 226 5.08 2.37 -7.54
CA ALA A 226 4.75 1.01 -7.96
C ALA A 226 3.29 0.94 -8.45
N ARG A 227 3.07 0.19 -9.52
CA ARG A 227 1.75 -0.35 -9.87
C ARG A 227 1.64 -1.75 -9.32
N VAL A 228 0.57 -2.01 -8.59
CA VAL A 228 0.33 -3.28 -7.91
C VAL A 228 -0.96 -3.87 -8.43
N TYR A 229 -0.89 -5.02 -9.08
CA TYR A 229 -2.07 -5.78 -9.49
C TYR A 229 -2.66 -6.54 -8.28
N GLY A 230 -3.98 -6.65 -8.24
CA GLY A 230 -4.71 -7.22 -7.11
C GLY A 230 -5.00 -6.16 -6.03
N LEU A 231 -4.92 -6.56 -4.75
CA LEU A 231 -5.29 -5.71 -3.62
C LEU A 231 -6.76 -5.23 -3.67
N ASP A 232 -7.70 -6.10 -4.05
CA ASP A 232 -9.11 -5.75 -4.29
C ASP A 232 -9.81 -5.05 -3.10
N ASN A 233 -9.35 -5.32 -1.87
CA ASN A 233 -9.89 -4.74 -0.64
C ASN A 233 -9.06 -3.55 -0.11
N CYS A 234 -8.10 -3.03 -0.88
CA CYS A 234 -7.23 -1.96 -0.42
C CYS A 234 -7.97 -0.62 -0.36
N MET A 235 -7.73 0.11 0.73
CA MET A 235 -8.30 1.44 0.95
C MET A 235 -7.38 2.54 0.41
N ALA A 236 -7.97 3.65 -0.02
CA ALA A 236 -7.20 4.84 -0.36
C ALA A 236 -6.47 5.36 0.88
N GLY A 237 -5.15 5.59 0.76
CA GLY A 237 -4.30 5.98 1.89
C GLY A 237 -3.86 4.83 2.79
N GLU A 238 -4.13 3.58 2.40
CA GLU A 238 -3.65 2.41 3.14
C GLU A 238 -2.14 2.25 3.02
N LEU A 239 -1.50 1.85 4.12
CA LEU A 239 -0.09 1.49 4.15
C LEU A 239 0.09 0.10 3.53
N LEU A 240 1.01 0.01 2.58
CA LEU A 240 1.40 -1.22 1.90
C LEU A 240 2.83 -1.60 2.32
N GLU A 241 3.06 -2.88 2.55
CA GLU A 241 4.37 -3.43 2.85
C GLU A 241 4.92 -4.16 1.63
N PHE A 242 6.03 -3.66 1.09
CA PHE A 242 6.81 -4.26 0.03
C PHE A 242 7.91 -5.15 0.63
N PRO A 243 8.55 -6.01 -0.19
CA PRO A 243 9.71 -6.78 0.27
C PRO A 243 10.81 -5.88 0.86
N GLY A 244 11.59 -6.42 1.79
CA GLY A 244 12.69 -5.68 2.41
C GLY A 244 12.27 -4.65 3.47
N GLN A 245 11.05 -4.74 4.01
CA GLN A 245 10.49 -3.78 4.97
C GLN A 245 10.37 -2.36 4.42
N VAL A 246 10.21 -2.25 3.10
CA VAL A 246 9.92 -0.98 2.44
C VAL A 246 8.41 -0.74 2.52
N TYR A 247 8.02 0.41 3.04
CA TYR A 247 6.62 0.80 3.09
C TYR A 247 6.26 1.64 1.88
N GLY A 248 4.99 1.57 1.47
CA GLY A 248 4.39 2.49 0.53
C GLY A 248 2.96 2.82 0.93
N MET A 249 2.31 3.69 0.17
CA MET A 249 0.93 4.10 0.41
C MET A 249 0.13 4.01 -0.87
N ALA A 250 -1.03 3.36 -0.78
CA ALA A 250 -2.00 3.31 -1.88
C ALA A 250 -2.60 4.70 -2.10
N LEU A 251 -2.49 5.23 -3.33
CA LEU A 251 -3.04 6.55 -3.67
C LEU A 251 -4.12 6.49 -4.75
N ASN A 252 -3.85 5.80 -5.85
CA ASN A 252 -4.81 5.63 -6.93
C ASN A 252 -5.31 4.19 -6.93
N LEU A 253 -6.62 3.99 -6.80
CA LEU A 253 -7.26 2.70 -6.97
C LEU A 253 -7.86 2.68 -8.40
N GLU A 254 -7.13 2.10 -9.36
CA GLU A 254 -7.61 1.91 -10.74
C GLU A 254 -8.42 0.61 -10.84
N VAL A 255 -9.10 0.38 -11.97
CA VAL A 255 -9.96 -0.81 -12.16
C VAL A 255 -9.17 -2.13 -12.09
N ASN A 256 -7.92 -2.10 -12.54
CA ASN A 256 -7.09 -3.30 -12.69
C ASN A 256 -5.83 -3.28 -11.81
N ASP A 257 -5.43 -2.12 -11.29
CA ASP A 257 -4.23 -1.99 -10.48
C ASP A 257 -4.36 -0.87 -9.42
N VAL A 258 -3.47 -0.91 -8.45
CA VAL A 258 -3.30 0.11 -7.41
C VAL A 258 -2.00 0.85 -7.66
N GLY A 259 -2.10 2.16 -7.86
CA GLY A 259 -0.96 3.07 -7.87
C GLY A 259 -0.52 3.38 -6.45
N ALA A 260 0.64 2.86 -6.06
CA ALA A 260 1.25 3.03 -4.76
C ALA A 260 2.51 3.89 -4.84
N VAL A 261 2.67 4.80 -3.88
CA VAL A 261 3.91 5.58 -3.72
C VAL A 261 4.81 4.91 -2.69
N ILE A 262 6.08 4.73 -3.01
CA ILE A 262 7.07 4.05 -2.17
C ILE A 262 7.68 5.06 -1.21
N MET A 263 7.67 4.75 0.08
CA MET A 263 8.17 5.57 1.19
C MET A 263 9.55 5.10 1.65
N GLY A 264 10.43 4.77 0.70
CA GLY A 264 11.75 4.20 0.95
C GLY A 264 12.53 4.04 -0.34
N SER A 265 13.56 3.17 -0.32
CA SER A 265 14.27 2.82 -1.55
C SER A 265 13.43 1.87 -2.39
N ASP A 266 13.30 2.17 -3.67
CA ASP A 266 12.68 1.31 -4.68
C ASP A 266 13.68 0.35 -5.36
N SER A 267 14.98 0.47 -5.07
CA SER A 267 16.06 -0.28 -5.73
C SER A 267 15.98 -1.80 -5.52
N GLU A 268 15.36 -2.25 -4.44
CA GLU A 268 15.22 -3.67 -4.10
C GLU A 268 13.89 -4.25 -4.57
N ILE A 269 12.94 -3.41 -5.00
CA ILE A 269 11.60 -3.82 -5.44
C ILE A 269 11.66 -4.18 -6.93
N LYS A 270 11.05 -5.31 -7.30
CA LYS A 270 11.05 -5.86 -8.66
C LYS A 270 9.63 -6.19 -9.13
N ASP A 271 9.48 -6.27 -10.45
CA ASP A 271 8.28 -6.86 -11.06
C ASP A 271 8.09 -8.30 -10.56
N GLY A 272 6.83 -8.66 -10.26
CA GLY A 272 6.46 -9.92 -9.66
C GLY A 272 6.56 -9.98 -8.12
N ASP A 273 7.09 -8.95 -7.47
CA ASP A 273 7.19 -8.93 -6.01
C ASP A 273 5.81 -8.87 -5.35
N LEU A 274 5.67 -9.55 -4.21
CA LEU A 274 4.44 -9.57 -3.44
C LEU A 274 4.34 -8.33 -2.55
N VAL A 275 3.17 -7.69 -2.58
CA VAL A 275 2.85 -6.52 -1.75
C VAL A 275 1.75 -6.90 -0.76
N LYS A 276 1.96 -6.58 0.51
CA LYS A 276 1.01 -6.89 1.58
C LYS A 276 0.25 -5.62 2.00
N PRO A 277 -1.09 -5.60 1.93
CA PRO A 277 -1.89 -4.56 2.56
C PRO A 277 -1.84 -4.73 4.07
N THR A 278 -1.69 -3.64 4.80
CA THR A 278 -1.64 -3.68 6.28
C THR A 278 -3.02 -3.62 6.92
N GLY A 279 -4.07 -3.34 6.15
CA GLY A 279 -5.43 -3.08 6.61
C GLY A 279 -5.58 -1.75 7.34
N LYS A 280 -4.52 -0.92 7.38
CA LYS A 280 -4.46 0.31 8.16
C LYS A 280 -4.02 1.46 7.28
N VAL A 281 -4.72 2.58 7.40
CA VAL A 281 -4.22 3.87 6.89
C VAL A 281 -2.91 4.23 7.59
N VAL A 282 -2.10 5.08 6.96
CA VAL A 282 -0.83 5.51 7.55
C VAL A 282 -1.06 6.13 8.94
N GLN A 283 -0.38 5.57 9.94
CA GLN A 283 -0.43 6.00 11.34
C GLN A 283 0.98 6.26 11.86
N VAL A 284 1.09 7.18 12.82
CA VAL A 284 2.37 7.50 13.49
C VAL A 284 2.24 7.34 15.00
N PRO A 285 3.33 6.94 15.69
CA PRO A 285 3.39 6.94 17.15
C PRO A 285 3.15 8.35 17.70
N VAL A 286 2.42 8.44 18.81
CA VAL A 286 2.12 9.70 19.49
C VAL A 286 2.32 9.60 21.01
N GLY A 287 2.27 10.74 21.70
CA GLY A 287 2.32 10.82 23.16
C GLY A 287 3.63 11.41 23.70
N ASP A 288 3.72 11.51 25.03
CA ASP A 288 4.82 12.22 25.72
C ASP A 288 6.21 11.63 25.40
N ALA A 289 6.30 10.34 25.05
CA ALA A 289 7.55 9.68 24.65
C ALA A 289 8.18 10.26 23.38
N MET A 290 7.43 11.02 22.58
CA MET A 290 7.91 11.72 21.39
C MET A 290 8.68 13.00 21.74
N ILE A 291 8.43 13.60 22.91
CA ILE A 291 9.03 14.86 23.33
C ILE A 291 10.54 14.70 23.48
N GLY A 292 11.31 15.61 22.89
CA GLY A 292 12.77 15.60 22.89
C GLY A 292 13.40 14.64 21.88
N ARG A 293 12.58 14.04 21.01
CA ARG A 293 13.03 13.12 19.95
C ARG A 293 13.10 13.82 18.61
N VAL A 294 14.01 13.31 17.76
CA VAL A 294 14.02 13.60 16.32
C VAL A 294 13.54 12.36 15.60
N VAL A 295 12.46 12.49 14.83
CA VAL A 295 11.80 11.37 14.13
C VAL A 295 11.66 11.65 12.64
N ASN A 296 11.59 10.58 11.84
CA ASN A 296 11.25 10.68 10.42
C ASN A 296 9.74 10.88 10.21
N ALA A 297 9.33 10.96 8.94
CA ALA A 297 7.93 11.17 8.56
C ALA A 297 6.98 10.00 8.94
N LEU A 298 7.53 8.82 9.26
CA LEU A 298 6.80 7.65 9.78
C LEU A 298 6.82 7.57 11.32
N GLY A 299 7.41 8.58 11.99
CA GLY A 299 7.54 8.62 13.45
C GLY A 299 8.62 7.69 14.02
N GLN A 300 9.50 7.15 13.18
CA GLN A 300 10.64 6.34 13.63
C GLN A 300 11.78 7.26 14.09
N PRO A 301 12.49 6.93 15.19
CA PRO A 301 13.55 7.77 15.70
C PRO A 301 14.79 7.76 14.78
N ILE A 302 15.34 8.94 14.52
CA ILE A 302 16.56 9.16 13.73
C ILE A 302 17.66 9.90 14.51
N ASP A 303 17.45 10.11 15.81
CA ASP A 303 18.37 10.78 16.73
C ASP A 303 19.40 9.87 17.39
N GLY A 304 19.31 8.54 17.19
CA GLY A 304 20.20 7.58 17.84
C GLY A 304 19.94 7.38 19.33
N LYS A 305 18.86 7.94 19.90
CA LYS A 305 18.51 7.83 21.33
C LYS A 305 17.74 6.53 21.67
N GLY A 306 17.79 5.53 20.79
CA GLY A 306 17.07 4.26 20.93
C GLY A 306 15.61 4.31 20.44
N PRO A 307 14.83 3.22 20.57
CA PRO A 307 13.44 3.17 20.12
C PRO A 307 12.53 4.10 20.94
N ILE A 308 11.41 4.53 20.34
CA ILE A 308 10.36 5.26 21.05
C ILE A 308 9.42 4.24 21.68
N LYS A 309 9.18 4.36 22.99
CA LYS A 309 8.26 3.49 23.74
C LYS A 309 6.91 4.19 23.90
N THR A 310 5.99 3.91 22.98
CA THR A 310 4.59 4.34 23.08
C THR A 310 3.67 3.23 22.56
N ASP A 311 2.53 3.07 23.21
CA ASP A 311 1.43 2.16 22.84
C ASP A 311 0.35 2.87 22.00
N LYS A 312 0.43 4.20 21.87
CA LYS A 312 -0.52 5.01 21.12
C LYS A 312 -0.03 5.33 19.71
N ALA A 313 -0.94 5.25 18.76
CA ALA A 313 -0.74 5.71 17.40
C ALA A 313 -1.97 6.50 16.91
N ARG A 314 -1.76 7.46 16.01
CA ARG A 314 -2.84 8.22 15.36
C ARG A 314 -2.70 8.20 13.84
N PRO A 315 -3.81 8.10 13.09
CA PRO A 315 -3.79 8.33 11.64
C PRO A 315 -3.21 9.70 11.30
N ILE A 316 -2.37 9.76 10.27
CA ILE A 316 -1.81 11.04 9.80
C ILE A 316 -2.89 11.90 9.13
N GLU A 317 -3.90 11.25 8.55
CA GLU A 317 -5.10 11.89 7.99
C GLU A 317 -6.22 11.82 9.03
N SER A 318 -6.63 12.98 9.53
CA SER A 318 -7.73 13.14 10.48
C SER A 318 -8.59 14.33 10.07
N GLN A 319 -9.85 14.31 10.49
CA GLN A 319 -10.75 15.44 10.24
C GLN A 319 -10.39 16.61 11.15
N ALA A 320 -10.39 17.82 10.58
CA ALA A 320 -10.23 19.04 11.34
C ALA A 320 -11.41 19.24 12.32
N PRO A 321 -11.18 19.88 13.49
CA PRO A 321 -12.27 20.23 14.40
C PRO A 321 -13.32 21.10 13.69
N GLY A 322 -14.59 20.71 13.76
CA GLY A 322 -15.72 21.47 13.21
C GLY A 322 -15.96 22.78 13.98
N VAL A 323 -16.79 23.66 13.43
CA VAL A 323 -17.03 25.01 14.00
C VAL A 323 -17.50 24.96 15.46
N LEU A 324 -18.42 24.05 15.81
CA LEU A 324 -18.93 23.88 17.18
C LEU A 324 -17.91 23.30 18.16
N HIS A 325 -16.87 22.63 17.65
CA HIS A 325 -15.79 22.05 18.45
C HIS A 325 -14.66 23.05 18.72
N ARG A 326 -14.77 24.27 18.18
CA ARG A 326 -13.80 25.35 18.36
C ARG A 326 -14.33 26.39 19.33
N ARG A 327 -13.40 27.18 19.87
CA ARG A 327 -13.68 28.45 20.54
C ARG A 327 -12.84 29.57 19.95
N SER A 328 -13.23 30.81 20.22
CA SER A 328 -12.43 31.97 19.87
C SER A 328 -11.04 31.90 20.50
N VAL A 329 -10.02 32.27 19.72
CA VAL A 329 -8.66 32.45 20.19
C VAL A 329 -8.61 33.69 21.09
N TYR A 330 -8.20 33.51 22.34
CA TYR A 330 -8.21 34.57 23.37
C TYR A 330 -6.96 34.61 24.24
N GLN A 331 -6.09 33.58 24.16
CA GLN A 331 -4.85 33.49 24.91
C GLN A 331 -3.67 33.81 23.97
N PRO A 332 -2.71 34.64 24.37
CA PRO A 332 -1.53 34.90 23.56
C PRO A 332 -0.59 33.69 23.52
N LEU A 333 0.11 33.55 22.41
CA LEU A 333 1.33 32.74 22.28
C LEU A 333 2.48 33.72 22.06
N GLN A 334 3.29 33.92 23.11
CA GLN A 334 4.36 34.91 23.09
C GLN A 334 5.51 34.43 22.21
N THR A 335 5.89 35.23 21.21
CA THR A 335 7.04 34.91 20.36
C THR A 335 8.37 35.38 20.96
N GLY A 336 8.33 36.37 21.85
CA GLY A 336 9.52 37.05 22.39
C GLY A 336 10.07 38.10 21.42
N ILE A 337 9.45 38.28 20.25
CA ILE A 337 9.86 39.23 19.23
C ILE A 337 8.93 40.42 19.33
N LYS A 338 9.45 41.53 19.90
CA LYS A 338 8.67 42.76 20.16
C LYS A 338 7.87 43.24 18.95
N ALA A 339 8.42 43.15 17.74
CA ALA A 339 7.73 43.58 16.52
C ALA A 339 6.48 42.74 16.23
N ILE A 340 6.53 41.43 16.50
CA ILE A 340 5.40 40.51 16.30
C ILE A 340 4.42 40.68 17.45
N ASP A 341 4.87 40.52 18.69
CA ASP A 341 3.99 40.52 19.87
C ASP A 341 3.24 41.86 20.08
N SER A 342 3.74 42.97 19.51
CA SER A 342 3.07 44.28 19.58
C SER A 342 2.21 44.64 18.37
N MET A 343 2.59 44.28 17.15
CA MET A 343 1.89 44.70 15.92
C MET A 343 1.01 43.60 15.34
N ILE A 344 1.45 42.34 15.43
CA ILE A 344 0.80 41.16 14.84
C ILE A 344 0.80 40.05 15.90
N PRO A 345 0.05 40.21 17.00
CA PRO A 345 0.05 39.25 18.10
C PRO A 345 -0.48 37.90 17.63
N ILE A 346 0.19 36.82 18.06
CA ILE A 346 -0.19 35.45 17.72
C ILE A 346 -0.90 34.83 18.93
N GLY A 347 -2.05 34.20 18.70
CA GLY A 347 -2.83 33.51 19.75
C GLY A 347 -2.67 31.99 19.76
N ARG A 348 -2.98 31.38 20.91
CA ARG A 348 -3.05 29.92 21.08
C ARG A 348 -4.23 29.36 20.25
N GLY A 349 -3.92 28.60 19.20
CA GLY A 349 -4.90 28.11 18.21
C GLY A 349 -4.98 28.92 16.91
N GLN A 350 -4.16 29.97 16.76
CA GLN A 350 -4.08 30.77 15.52
C GLN A 350 -3.15 30.11 14.49
N ARG A 351 -3.30 30.52 13.23
CA ARG A 351 -2.42 30.14 12.12
C ARG A 351 -1.82 31.43 11.59
N GLU A 352 -0.51 31.56 11.66
CA GLU A 352 0.17 32.80 11.27
C GLU A 352 1.31 32.50 10.29
N LEU A 353 1.18 32.99 9.06
CA LEU A 353 2.12 32.71 7.98
C LEU A 353 3.41 33.52 8.13
N ILE A 354 4.56 32.83 8.10
CA ILE A 354 5.87 33.44 7.94
C ILE A 354 6.30 33.32 6.47
N ILE A 355 6.12 34.40 5.71
CA ILE A 355 6.44 34.45 4.28
C ILE A 355 7.62 35.38 4.00
N GLY A 356 8.49 34.98 3.08
CA GLY A 356 9.56 35.84 2.58
C GLY A 356 10.61 35.09 1.78
N ASP A 357 11.55 35.84 1.22
CA ASP A 357 12.60 35.29 0.37
C ASP A 357 13.60 34.43 1.16
N ARG A 358 14.43 33.71 0.42
CA ARG A 358 15.52 32.92 1.00
C ARG A 358 16.43 33.80 1.87
N GLN A 359 16.88 33.28 3.00
CA GLN A 359 17.81 33.96 3.94
C GLN A 359 17.30 35.27 4.58
N THR A 360 15.98 35.44 4.72
CA THR A 360 15.36 36.62 5.36
C THR A 360 15.08 36.47 6.87
N GLY A 361 15.54 35.39 7.51
CA GLY A 361 15.36 35.16 8.95
C GLY A 361 14.10 34.38 9.35
N LYS A 362 13.34 33.81 8.40
CA LYS A 362 12.12 33.02 8.67
C LYS A 362 12.31 31.92 9.72
N THR A 363 13.33 31.08 9.53
CA THR A 363 13.65 30.00 10.47
C THR A 363 14.14 30.54 11.82
N ALA A 364 14.78 31.72 11.87
CA ALA A 364 15.20 32.33 13.12
C ALA A 364 14.00 32.77 13.96
N ILE A 365 12.99 33.40 13.33
CA ILE A 365 11.71 33.75 13.99
C ILE A 365 11.06 32.50 14.60
N ALA A 366 11.02 31.41 13.83
CA ALA A 366 10.47 30.13 14.28
C ALA A 366 11.24 29.54 15.49
N ILE A 367 12.57 29.47 15.41
CA ILE A 367 13.41 28.93 16.50
C ILE A 367 13.30 29.79 17.75
N ASP A 368 13.36 31.12 17.62
CA ASP A 368 13.25 32.05 18.76
C ASP A 368 11.88 31.92 19.43
N THR A 369 10.81 31.74 18.65
CA THR A 369 9.47 31.47 19.18
C THR A 369 9.45 30.17 20.01
N ILE A 370 10.07 29.08 19.53
CA ILE A 370 10.18 27.82 20.30
C ILE A 370 10.98 28.03 21.59
N ILE A 371 12.11 28.73 21.53
CA ILE A 371 12.94 29.01 22.71
C ILE A 371 12.17 29.82 23.75
N ASN A 372 11.32 30.75 23.31
CA ASN A 372 10.48 31.56 24.19
C ASN A 372 9.41 30.75 24.94
N GLN A 373 9.06 29.54 24.49
CA GLN A 373 8.04 28.71 25.14
C GLN A 373 8.49 28.00 26.43
N LYS A 374 9.74 28.19 26.87
CA LYS A 374 10.34 27.44 27.99
C LYS A 374 9.53 27.50 29.30
N GLU A 375 8.79 28.57 29.53
CA GLU A 375 7.97 28.79 30.74
C GLU A 375 6.47 28.92 30.43
N GLU A 376 6.05 28.67 29.19
CA GLU A 376 4.68 28.93 28.70
C GLU A 376 3.76 27.69 28.71
N ASP A 377 4.27 26.53 29.13
CA ASP A 377 3.58 25.23 29.09
C ASP A 377 3.00 24.93 27.69
N VAL A 378 3.86 25.10 26.66
CA VAL A 378 3.54 24.83 25.26
C VAL A 378 4.49 23.77 24.72
N ILE A 379 3.94 22.70 24.18
CA ILE A 379 4.71 21.67 23.47
C ILE A 379 5.02 22.20 22.07
N CYS A 380 6.28 22.10 21.64
CA CYS A 380 6.68 22.56 20.32
C CYS A 380 6.90 21.38 19.37
N ILE A 381 6.54 21.56 18.10
CA ILE A 381 6.85 20.62 17.03
C ILE A 381 7.45 21.40 15.88
N TYR A 382 8.67 21.04 15.49
CA TYR A 382 9.34 21.63 14.33
C TYR A 382 9.39 20.60 13.19
N VAL A 383 8.79 20.93 12.05
CA VAL A 383 8.71 20.06 10.87
C VAL A 383 9.69 20.56 9.82
N ALA A 384 10.76 19.81 9.59
CA ALA A 384 11.74 20.09 8.55
C ALA A 384 11.39 19.32 7.27
N ILE A 385 10.96 20.02 6.22
CA ILE A 385 10.48 19.45 4.96
C ILE A 385 11.47 19.80 3.86
N GLY A 386 12.10 18.80 3.24
CA GLY A 386 13.06 19.01 2.16
C GLY A 386 14.28 19.86 2.58
N GLN A 387 14.58 19.93 3.87
CA GLN A 387 15.74 20.68 4.38
C GLN A 387 17.01 19.85 4.26
N LYS A 388 18.17 20.53 4.22
CA LYS A 388 19.46 19.85 4.27
C LYS A 388 19.65 19.20 5.64
N LYS A 389 20.15 17.96 5.66
CA LYS A 389 20.42 17.23 6.91
C LYS A 389 21.33 18.01 7.88
N SER A 390 22.33 18.72 7.37
CA SER A 390 23.22 19.57 8.17
C SER A 390 22.49 20.74 8.83
N THR A 391 21.54 21.37 8.13
CA THR A 391 20.72 22.46 8.68
C THR A 391 19.83 21.97 9.81
N VAL A 392 19.20 20.80 9.65
CA VAL A 392 18.38 20.18 10.70
C VAL A 392 19.23 19.83 11.91
N ALA A 393 20.42 19.25 11.71
CA ALA A 393 21.34 18.94 12.81
C ALA A 393 21.78 20.19 13.59
N GLN A 394 22.09 21.29 12.90
CA GLN A 394 22.42 22.57 13.53
C GLN A 394 21.23 23.16 14.32
N LEU A 395 20.02 23.01 13.80
CA LEU A 395 18.81 23.43 14.49
C LEU A 395 18.58 22.62 15.77
N VAL A 396 18.67 21.29 15.69
CA VAL A 396 18.53 20.40 16.86
C VAL A 396 19.59 20.75 17.91
N GLN A 397 20.85 20.94 17.50
CA GLN A 397 21.91 21.36 18.42
C GLN A 397 21.61 22.69 19.11
N THR A 398 21.07 23.66 18.36
CA THR A 398 20.64 24.96 18.91
C THR A 398 19.56 24.78 19.97
N LEU A 399 18.54 23.98 19.68
CA LEU A 399 17.46 23.68 20.62
C LEU A 399 17.96 22.91 21.86
N GLU A 400 18.90 21.98 21.71
CA GLU A 400 19.52 21.26 22.84
C GLU A 400 20.32 22.23 23.72
N ASN A 401 21.17 23.07 23.13
CA ASN A 401 21.98 24.04 23.85
C ASN A 401 21.14 25.07 24.63
N LYS A 402 19.97 25.44 24.09
CA LYS A 402 19.02 26.36 24.73
C LYS A 402 18.08 25.66 25.70
N GLY A 403 18.13 24.33 25.79
CA GLY A 403 17.26 23.51 26.63
C GLY A 403 15.82 23.37 26.11
N ALA A 404 15.57 23.81 24.88
CA ALA A 404 14.25 23.79 24.24
C ALA A 404 13.82 22.39 23.76
N MET A 405 14.78 21.48 23.53
CA MET A 405 14.44 20.09 23.20
C MET A 405 13.64 19.37 24.30
N LYS A 406 13.64 19.86 25.54
CA LYS A 406 12.86 19.24 26.64
C LYS A 406 11.35 19.25 26.42
N TYR A 407 10.86 20.12 25.53
CA TYR A 407 9.45 20.27 25.19
C TYR A 407 9.22 20.30 23.67
N THR A 408 10.23 19.93 22.87
CA THR A 408 10.17 20.00 21.40
C THR A 408 10.28 18.63 20.76
N ILE A 409 9.43 18.35 19.77
CA ILE A 409 9.53 17.22 18.84
C ILE A 409 10.08 17.76 17.51
N VAL A 410 11.05 17.09 16.91
CA VAL A 410 11.52 17.46 15.56
C VAL A 410 11.13 16.35 14.59
N VAL A 411 10.27 16.66 13.63
CA VAL A 411 9.92 15.76 12.53
C VAL A 411 10.73 16.17 11.32
N SER A 412 11.53 15.27 10.78
CA SER A 412 12.41 15.56 9.65
C SER A 412 12.12 14.64 8.48
N SER A 413 11.89 15.24 7.31
CA SER A 413 12.07 14.58 6.03
C SER A 413 13.01 15.42 5.17
N THR A 414 14.22 14.92 4.98
CA THR A 414 15.32 15.68 4.37
C THR A 414 15.20 15.75 2.84
N ALA A 415 15.94 16.68 2.21
CA ALA A 415 15.98 16.81 0.74
C ALA A 415 16.44 15.54 0.00
N SER A 416 17.17 14.64 0.67
CA SER A 416 17.65 13.36 0.12
C SER A 416 16.62 12.24 0.20
N GLU A 417 15.53 12.43 0.93
CA GLU A 417 14.44 11.45 1.02
C GLU A 417 13.47 11.59 -0.16
N VAL A 418 12.76 10.49 -0.42
CA VAL A 418 11.76 10.43 -1.48
C VAL A 418 10.59 11.38 -1.23
N ALA A 419 9.98 11.89 -2.31
CA ALA A 419 8.88 12.85 -2.24
C ALA A 419 7.69 12.39 -1.36
N PRO A 420 7.31 11.09 -1.31
CA PRO A 420 6.24 10.61 -0.43
C PRO A 420 6.50 10.85 1.06
N LEU A 421 7.75 10.75 1.53
CA LEU A 421 8.09 11.04 2.92
C LEU A 421 7.99 12.55 3.23
N GLN A 422 8.46 13.39 2.31
CA GLN A 422 8.33 14.85 2.43
C GLN A 422 6.86 15.29 2.42
N TYR A 423 6.01 14.59 1.66
CA TYR A 423 4.58 14.80 1.59
C TYR A 423 3.84 14.46 2.89
N ILE A 424 4.16 13.32 3.54
CA ILE A 424 3.45 12.93 4.77
C ILE A 424 3.97 13.64 6.03
N ALA A 425 5.20 14.19 6.01
CA ALA A 425 5.83 14.77 7.20
C ALA A 425 4.98 15.83 7.93
N PRO A 426 4.34 16.79 7.26
CA PRO A 426 3.47 17.76 7.94
C PRO A 426 2.23 17.11 8.59
N TYR A 427 1.64 16.12 7.92
CA TYR A 427 0.47 15.39 8.43
C TYR A 427 0.82 14.53 9.65
N ALA A 428 1.98 13.85 9.61
CA ALA A 428 2.52 13.10 10.73
C ALA A 428 2.75 13.99 11.95
N ALA A 429 3.39 15.14 11.75
CA ALA A 429 3.63 16.12 12.81
C ALA A 429 2.32 16.68 13.38
N CYS A 430 1.34 16.96 12.52
CA CYS A 430 0.02 17.42 12.96
C CYS A 430 -0.72 16.35 13.78
N ALA A 431 -0.63 15.06 13.40
CA ALA A 431 -1.19 13.97 14.19
C ALA A 431 -0.54 13.84 15.58
N MET A 432 0.78 14.07 15.68
CA MET A 432 1.48 14.15 16.97
C MET A 432 1.00 15.35 17.80
N ALA A 433 0.78 16.51 17.17
CA ALA A 433 0.23 17.71 17.82
C ALA A 433 -1.20 17.47 18.35
N GLU A 434 -2.04 16.81 17.56
CA GLU A 434 -3.43 16.52 17.90
C GLU A 434 -3.56 15.66 19.16
N GLU A 435 -2.66 14.71 19.39
CA GLU A 435 -2.67 13.92 20.63
C GLU A 435 -2.60 14.82 21.86
N PHE A 436 -1.73 15.83 21.85
CA PHE A 436 -1.61 16.77 22.96
C PHE A 436 -2.77 17.77 23.00
N MET A 437 -3.25 18.24 21.84
CA MET A 437 -4.39 19.14 21.74
C MET A 437 -5.65 18.55 22.39
N TYR A 438 -5.96 17.28 22.06
CA TYR A 438 -7.13 16.59 22.61
C TYR A 438 -6.93 16.14 24.07
N GLN A 439 -5.72 16.22 24.62
CA GLN A 439 -5.45 16.10 26.05
C GLN A 439 -5.61 17.44 26.80
N GLY A 440 -6.05 18.51 26.12
CA GLY A 440 -6.19 19.84 26.70
C GLY A 440 -4.89 20.66 26.76
N LYS A 441 -3.77 20.14 26.22
CA LYS A 441 -2.49 20.84 26.19
C LYS A 441 -2.42 21.84 25.04
N HIS A 442 -1.47 22.77 25.13
CA HIS A 442 -1.19 23.75 24.08
C HIS A 442 0.04 23.34 23.27
N VAL A 443 -0.06 23.45 21.95
CA VAL A 443 0.98 23.03 21.02
C VAL A 443 1.29 24.17 20.05
N LEU A 444 2.57 24.37 19.77
CA LEU A 444 3.09 25.20 18.69
C LEU A 444 3.67 24.27 17.61
N ILE A 445 3.18 24.34 16.38
CA ILE A 445 3.72 23.58 15.25
C ILE A 445 4.28 24.52 14.18
N ILE A 446 5.50 24.23 13.71
CA ILE A 446 6.20 25.01 12.69
C ILE A 446 6.45 24.14 11.46
N TYR A 447 6.08 24.63 10.27
CA TYR A 447 6.31 23.91 9.01
C TYR A 447 7.37 24.62 8.16
N ASP A 448 8.59 24.07 8.08
CA ASP A 448 9.76 24.64 7.37
C ASP A 448 10.21 23.74 6.19
N ASP A 449 9.69 23.90 4.97
CA ASP A 449 8.68 24.88 4.56
C ASP A 449 7.59 24.22 3.69
N LEU A 450 6.40 24.85 3.65
CA LEU A 450 5.27 24.34 2.87
C LEU A 450 5.45 24.56 1.36
N SER A 451 6.40 25.40 0.94
CA SER A 451 6.76 25.52 -0.49
C SER A 451 7.36 24.20 -0.99
N LYS A 452 8.29 23.61 -0.24
CA LYS A 452 8.87 22.28 -0.53
C LYS A 452 7.85 21.16 -0.39
N HIS A 453 6.91 21.27 0.56
CA HIS A 453 5.79 20.34 0.68
C HIS A 453 4.95 20.29 -0.59
N ALA A 454 4.58 21.46 -1.13
CA ALA A 454 3.85 21.55 -2.39
C ALA A 454 4.67 20.98 -3.57
N VAL A 455 5.98 21.22 -3.62
CA VAL A 455 6.86 20.67 -4.66
C VAL A 455 6.91 19.14 -4.60
N ALA A 456 6.98 18.55 -3.39
CA ALA A 456 6.91 17.10 -3.22
C ALA A 456 5.57 16.53 -3.71
N TYR A 457 4.45 17.19 -3.37
CA TYR A 457 3.13 16.77 -3.84
C TYR A 457 2.97 16.89 -5.36
N ARG A 458 3.55 17.93 -5.96
CA ARG A 458 3.61 18.10 -7.41
C ARG A 458 4.36 16.95 -8.08
N ALA A 459 5.54 16.59 -7.56
CA ALA A 459 6.33 15.48 -8.08
C ALA A 459 5.55 14.16 -8.04
N MET A 460 4.93 13.85 -6.90
CA MET A 460 4.08 12.66 -6.76
C MET A 460 2.91 12.65 -7.74
N SER A 461 2.24 13.79 -7.91
CA SER A 461 1.08 13.90 -8.80
C SER A 461 1.45 13.70 -10.27
N LEU A 462 2.59 14.25 -10.70
CA LEU A 462 3.10 14.08 -12.07
C LEU A 462 3.50 12.62 -12.35
N LEU A 463 4.15 11.97 -11.39
CA LEU A 463 4.54 10.56 -11.49
C LEU A 463 3.30 9.64 -11.53
N LEU A 464 2.25 9.97 -10.78
CA LEU A 464 0.94 9.33 -10.84
C LEU A 464 0.12 9.71 -12.09
N ARG A 465 0.69 10.50 -13.01
CA ARG A 465 0.05 10.98 -14.25
C ARG A 465 -1.27 11.72 -14.01
N ARG A 466 -1.40 12.40 -12.86
CA ARG A 466 -2.53 13.29 -12.61
C ARG A 466 -2.43 14.53 -13.50
N PRO A 467 -3.55 15.02 -14.06
CA PRO A 467 -3.56 16.24 -14.85
C PRO A 467 -3.00 17.44 -14.06
N PRO A 468 -1.96 18.13 -14.56
CA PRO A 468 -1.41 19.31 -13.89
C PRO A 468 -2.21 20.58 -14.21
N GLY A 469 -2.16 21.55 -13.30
CA GLY A 469 -2.71 22.89 -13.43
C GLY A 469 -1.64 23.97 -13.50
N ARG A 470 -1.90 25.13 -12.85
CA ARG A 470 -0.98 26.28 -12.82
C ARG A 470 0.36 25.89 -12.20
N GLU A 471 1.47 26.30 -12.84
CA GLU A 471 2.84 26.00 -12.40
C GLU A 471 3.11 24.48 -12.23
N ALA A 472 2.35 23.66 -12.98
CA ALA A 472 2.31 22.20 -12.95
C ALA A 472 1.83 21.56 -11.63
N TYR A 473 1.30 22.34 -10.68
CA TYR A 473 0.69 21.79 -9.47
C TYR A 473 -0.64 21.10 -9.78
N PRO A 474 -1.00 20.02 -9.05
CA PRO A 474 -2.31 19.41 -9.20
C PRO A 474 -3.42 20.35 -8.71
N GLY A 475 -4.64 20.18 -9.23
CA GLY A 475 -5.77 21.07 -8.94
C GLY A 475 -6.21 21.11 -7.46
N ASP A 476 -5.85 20.09 -6.69
CA ASP A 476 -6.16 19.94 -5.27
C ASP A 476 -5.02 20.41 -4.33
N VAL A 477 -3.98 21.09 -4.85
CA VAL A 477 -2.89 21.62 -4.01
C VAL A 477 -3.38 22.65 -2.98
N PHE A 478 -4.48 23.36 -3.25
CA PHE A 478 -5.14 24.20 -2.25
C PHE A 478 -5.70 23.36 -1.09
N TYR A 479 -6.37 22.25 -1.44
CA TYR A 479 -6.95 21.32 -0.47
C TYR A 479 -5.87 20.65 0.39
N LEU A 480 -4.68 20.39 -0.18
CA LEU A 480 -3.51 19.89 0.56
C LEU A 480 -3.20 20.74 1.81
N HIS A 481 -3.01 22.04 1.62
CA HIS A 481 -2.64 22.94 2.72
C HIS A 481 -3.84 23.32 3.57
N SER A 482 -5.05 23.45 3.01
CA SER A 482 -6.23 23.81 3.80
C SER A 482 -6.59 22.70 4.79
N ARG A 483 -6.62 21.44 4.36
CA ARG A 483 -6.90 20.30 5.27
C ARG A 483 -5.80 20.07 6.31
N LEU A 484 -4.56 20.49 6.02
CA LEU A 484 -3.46 20.47 6.99
C LEU A 484 -3.63 21.58 8.04
N LEU A 485 -3.75 22.83 7.59
CA LEU A 485 -3.74 23.99 8.47
C LEU A 485 -5.05 24.14 9.25
N GLU A 486 -6.20 23.74 8.71
CA GLU A 486 -7.48 23.78 9.45
C GLU A 486 -7.56 22.82 10.63
N ARG A 487 -6.65 21.84 10.73
CA ARG A 487 -6.50 21.00 11.94
C ARG A 487 -5.92 21.79 13.12
N ALA A 488 -5.23 22.89 12.85
CA ALA A 488 -4.77 23.82 13.87
C ALA A 488 -5.90 24.76 14.29
N ALA A 489 -6.34 24.60 15.54
CA ALA A 489 -7.43 25.38 16.13
C ALA A 489 -7.28 25.45 17.66
N LYS A 490 -8.16 26.25 18.29
CA LYS A 490 -8.41 26.18 19.73
C LYS A 490 -9.72 25.43 19.99
N LEU A 491 -9.64 24.34 20.73
CA LEU A 491 -10.80 23.52 21.08
C LEU A 491 -11.69 24.19 22.10
N SER A 492 -12.99 23.87 22.04
CA SER A 492 -13.97 24.25 23.06
C SER A 492 -13.62 23.66 24.43
N ASP A 493 -14.20 24.24 25.48
CA ASP A 493 -13.95 23.78 26.85
C ASP A 493 -14.49 22.35 27.07
N ASP A 494 -15.56 21.97 26.37
CA ASP A 494 -16.12 20.62 26.36
C ASP A 494 -15.13 19.57 25.81
N LEU A 495 -14.20 19.99 24.95
CA LEU A 495 -13.14 19.16 24.39
C LEU A 495 -11.77 19.39 25.08
N GLY A 496 -11.77 19.97 26.28
CA GLY A 496 -10.60 20.16 27.11
C GLY A 496 -9.81 21.45 26.86
N GLY A 497 -10.24 22.31 25.92
CA GLY A 497 -9.69 23.67 25.75
C GLY A 497 -8.27 23.76 25.14
N GLY A 498 -7.69 22.63 24.74
CA GLY A 498 -6.36 22.54 24.13
C GLY A 498 -6.27 23.27 22.79
N SER A 499 -5.06 23.46 22.29
CA SER A 499 -4.86 24.22 21.04
C SER A 499 -3.63 23.79 20.25
N ILE A 500 -3.70 23.97 18.94
CA ILE A 500 -2.54 23.94 18.04
C ILE A 500 -2.42 25.31 17.40
N THR A 501 -1.34 26.04 17.69
CA THR A 501 -0.93 27.22 16.95
C THR A 501 0.01 26.80 15.83
N ALA A 502 -0.27 27.19 14.59
CA ALA A 502 0.56 26.84 13.44
C ALA A 502 1.32 28.05 12.90
N LEU A 503 2.63 27.89 12.69
CA LEU A 503 3.49 28.83 12.00
C LEU A 503 4.01 28.20 10.70
N PRO A 504 3.20 28.19 9.62
CA PRO A 504 3.69 27.76 8.32
C PRO A 504 4.72 28.74 7.77
N ILE A 505 5.81 28.21 7.21
CA ILE A 505 6.81 28.99 6.47
C ILE A 505 6.58 28.80 4.98
N ILE A 506 6.59 29.90 4.23
CA ILE A 506 6.60 29.92 2.76
C ILE A 506 7.82 30.69 2.27
N GLU A 507 8.58 30.07 1.36
CA GLU A 507 9.63 30.73 0.61
C GLU A 507 9.06 31.32 -0.69
N THR A 508 9.21 32.63 -0.87
CA THR A 508 8.94 33.34 -2.13
C THR A 508 10.16 33.34 -3.04
N GLN A 509 9.94 33.57 -4.34
CA GLN A 509 11.00 33.78 -5.31
C GLN A 509 11.02 35.27 -5.68
N ALA A 510 12.10 35.97 -5.30
CA ALA A 510 12.30 37.40 -5.57
C ALA A 510 11.12 38.29 -5.09
N GLY A 511 10.54 37.96 -3.94
CA GLY A 511 9.45 38.69 -3.32
C GLY A 511 8.07 38.49 -3.98
N ASP A 512 7.94 37.56 -4.93
CA ASP A 512 6.68 37.33 -5.62
C ASP A 512 5.66 36.60 -4.74
N VAL A 513 4.77 37.37 -4.12
CA VAL A 513 3.62 36.87 -3.34
C VAL A 513 2.43 36.47 -4.23
N SER A 514 2.47 36.80 -5.53
CA SER A 514 1.41 36.46 -6.49
C SER A 514 1.57 35.08 -7.13
N ALA A 515 2.68 34.41 -6.83
CA ALA A 515 2.91 33.01 -7.17
C ALA A 515 1.84 32.11 -6.53
N TYR A 516 1.57 30.97 -7.17
CA TYR A 516 0.39 30.17 -6.87
C TYR A 516 0.34 29.66 -5.41
N ILE A 517 1.44 29.13 -4.90
CA ILE A 517 1.50 28.58 -3.53
C ILE A 517 1.42 29.68 -2.45
N PRO A 518 2.21 30.78 -2.52
CA PRO A 518 2.03 31.92 -1.61
C PRO A 518 0.59 32.43 -1.53
N THR A 519 -0.06 32.65 -2.68
CA THR A 519 -1.44 33.16 -2.72
C THR A 519 -2.41 32.21 -2.02
N ASN A 520 -2.27 30.89 -2.23
CA ASN A 520 -3.11 29.89 -1.57
C ASN A 520 -2.94 29.94 -0.05
N VAL A 521 -1.71 29.92 0.45
CA VAL A 521 -1.46 29.87 1.90
C VAL A 521 -1.88 31.17 2.59
N ILE A 522 -1.66 32.34 1.95
CA ILE A 522 -2.15 33.64 2.44
C ILE A 522 -3.67 33.63 2.66
N SER A 523 -4.43 32.91 1.81
CA SER A 523 -5.90 32.83 1.97
C SER A 523 -6.38 31.80 2.99
N ILE A 524 -5.50 30.90 3.46
CA ILE A 524 -5.83 29.82 4.40
C ILE A 524 -5.52 30.24 5.85
N THR A 525 -4.38 30.90 6.05
CA THR A 525 -3.94 31.43 7.34
C THR A 525 -4.64 32.74 7.62
#